data_AF-A0A6V7IKV5-F1
#
_entry.id   AF-A0A6V7IKV5-F1
#
_cell.length_a   1.000
_cell.length_b   1.000
_cell.length_c   1.000
_cell.angle_alpha   90.00
_cell.angle_beta   90.00
_cell.angle_gamma   90.00
#
_symmetry.space_group_name_H-M   'P 1'
#
loop_
_entity.id
_entity.type
_entity.pdbx_description
1 polymer ?
#
loop_
_entity_poly.entity_id
_entity_poly.type
_entity_poly.pdbx_seq_one_letter_code
_entity_poly.pdbx_strand_id
1 'polypeptide(L)'
;TTEVIVYSKKVAKILPASSEMVEGTECSFSGWGITERSTGPSNNLIYKNGKTLDSDTCKVWLSEMHDYEFCFESLEKDGLTIDK
;
A
#
# COMPACT_ATOMS: atom_id res chain seq x y z
N THR A 1 -18.60 24.67 -9.47
CA THR A 1 -18.34 24.05 -10.79
C THR A 1 -17.89 22.64 -10.52
N THR A 2 -18.56 21.62 -11.03
CA THR A 2 -18.12 20.23 -10.83
C THR A 2 -17.07 19.91 -11.90
N GLU A 3 -15.83 19.69 -11.49
CA GLU A 3 -14.81 19.17 -12.39
C GLU A 3 -15.00 17.66 -12.59
N VAL A 4 -15.00 17.22 -13.85
CA VAL A 4 -15.22 15.82 -14.22
C VAL A 4 -13.86 15.16 -14.48
N ILE A 5 -13.63 14.00 -13.86
CA ILE A 5 -12.45 13.18 -14.15
C ILE A 5 -12.62 12.50 -15.52
N VAL A 6 -11.69 12.75 -16.44
CA VAL A 6 -11.67 12.13 -17.77
C VAL A 6 -10.75 10.91 -17.76
N TYR A 7 -11.31 9.72 -18.03
CA TYR A 7 -10.53 8.49 -18.12
C TYR A 7 -9.64 8.48 -19.37
N SER A 8 -8.46 7.87 -19.23
CA SER A 8 -7.46 7.77 -20.30
C SER A 8 -6.55 6.56 -20.07
N LYS A 9 -5.51 6.42 -20.89
CA LYS A 9 -4.44 5.42 -20.65
C LYS A 9 -3.70 5.63 -19.32
N LYS A 10 -3.79 6.82 -18.72
CA LYS A 10 -3.09 7.18 -17.46
C LYS A 10 -4.05 7.34 -16.26
N VAL A 11 -5.36 7.32 -16.50
CA VAL A 11 -6.38 7.54 -15.45
C VAL A 11 -7.45 6.48 -15.61
N ALA A 12 -7.55 5.59 -14.64
CA ALA A 12 -8.50 4.48 -14.62
C ALA A 12 -9.03 4.27 -13.20
N LYS A 13 -10.15 3.54 -13.10
CA LYS A 13 -10.73 3.11 -11.83
C LYS A 13 -10.12 1.78 -11.37
N ILE A 14 -10.04 1.60 -10.05
CA ILE A 14 -9.82 0.28 -9.45
C ILE A 14 -11.16 -0.41 -9.23
N LEU A 15 -11.19 -1.74 -9.35
CA LEU A 15 -12.40 -2.52 -9.06
C LEU A 15 -12.49 -2.74 -7.54
N PRO A 16 -13.70 -2.63 -6.95
CA PRO A 16 -13.90 -2.97 -5.56
C PRO A 16 -13.65 -4.47 -5.35
N ALA A 17 -13.16 -4.82 -4.16
CA ALA A 17 -13.01 -6.21 -3.76
C ALA A 17 -14.37 -6.92 -3.71
N SER A 18 -14.40 -8.19 -4.14
CA SER A 18 -15.60 -9.04 -4.10
C SER A 18 -15.58 -10.06 -2.95
N SER A 19 -14.49 -10.12 -2.21
CA SER A 19 -14.26 -11.03 -1.10
C SER A 19 -13.38 -10.37 -0.06
N GLU A 20 -13.38 -10.93 1.15
CA GLU A 20 -12.42 -10.57 2.17
C GLU A 20 -11.01 -10.96 1.75
N MET A 21 -10.03 -10.29 2.37
CA MET A 21 -8.63 -10.50 2.09
C MET A 21 -8.09 -11.67 2.91
N VAL A 22 -7.37 -12.57 2.26
CA VAL A 22 -6.79 -13.76 2.88
C VAL A 22 -5.35 -13.46 3.31
N GLU A 23 -4.87 -14.10 4.38
CA GLU A 23 -3.45 -14.08 4.75
C GLU A 23 -2.55 -14.49 3.57
N GLY A 24 -1.38 -13.86 3.44
CA GLY A 24 -0.41 -14.17 2.41
C GLY A 24 -0.78 -13.66 1.01
N THR A 25 -1.90 -12.95 0.87
CA THR A 25 -2.27 -12.28 -0.38
C THR A 25 -1.20 -11.28 -0.75
N GLU A 26 -0.61 -11.43 -1.94
CA GLU A 26 0.35 -10.46 -2.46
C GLU A 26 -0.36 -9.15 -2.79
N CYS A 27 0.18 -8.05 -2.29
CA CYS A 27 -0.34 -6.71 -2.49
C CYS A 27 0.79 -5.76 -2.89
N SER A 28 0.42 -4.70 -3.61
CA SER A 28 1.31 -3.59 -3.91
C SER A 28 0.74 -2.32 -3.28
N PHE A 29 1.60 -1.51 -2.68
CA PHE A 29 1.26 -0.16 -2.25
C PHE A 29 2.09 0.84 -3.04
N SER A 30 1.52 2.03 -3.27
CA SER A 30 2.21 3.11 -3.94
C SER A 30 1.93 4.47 -3.30
N GLY A 31 2.89 5.39 -3.44
CA GLY A 31 2.73 6.75 -2.96
C GLY A 31 3.97 7.61 -3.11
N TRP A 32 3.82 8.87 -2.73
CA TRP A 32 4.89 9.89 -2.71
C TRP A 32 5.37 10.20 -1.28
N GLY A 33 5.09 9.30 -0.33
CA GLY A 33 5.39 9.51 1.09
C GLY A 33 6.89 9.66 1.40
N ILE A 34 7.17 10.00 2.65
CA ILE A 34 8.55 10.08 3.17
C ILE A 34 9.12 8.68 3.31
N THR A 35 10.28 8.44 2.69
CA THR A 35 10.93 7.13 2.68
C THR A 35 12.07 6.99 3.68
N GLU A 36 12.70 8.11 4.03
CA GLU A 36 13.74 8.19 5.05
C GLU A 36 13.44 9.38 5.97
N ARG A 37 13.69 9.23 7.27
CA ARG A 37 13.28 10.22 8.28
C ARG A 37 13.91 11.61 8.07
N SER A 38 15.01 11.71 7.32
CA SER A 38 15.73 12.95 6.99
C SER A 38 15.43 13.50 5.59
N THR A 39 14.68 12.78 4.75
CA THR A 39 14.33 13.23 3.41
C THR A 39 12.87 13.68 3.37
N GLY A 40 12.57 14.67 2.54
CA GLY A 40 11.19 15.09 2.29
C GLY A 40 10.40 14.01 1.52
N PRO A 41 9.12 14.26 1.20
CA PRO A 41 8.33 13.40 0.32
C PRO A 41 9.02 13.16 -1.02
N SER A 42 8.82 11.99 -1.63
CA SER A 42 9.40 11.66 -2.92
C SER A 42 8.77 12.47 -4.06
N ASN A 43 9.60 12.94 -5.01
CA ASN A 43 9.12 13.54 -6.26
C ASN A 43 8.64 12.50 -7.28
N ASN A 44 8.98 11.23 -7.07
CA ASN A 44 8.58 10.11 -7.93
C ASN A 44 7.56 9.24 -7.20
N LEU A 45 6.61 8.67 -7.94
CA LEU A 45 5.71 7.67 -7.39
C LEU A 45 6.51 6.40 -7.09
N ILE A 46 6.47 5.95 -5.84
CA ILE A 46 7.18 4.76 -5.41
C ILE A 46 6.18 3.62 -5.27
N TYR A 47 6.65 2.41 -5.52
CA TYR A 47 5.89 1.17 -5.39
C TYR A 47 6.64 0.20 -4.50
N LYS A 48 5.89 -0.61 -3.76
CA LYS A 48 6.45 -1.71 -2.98
C LYS A 48 5.49 -2.88 -2.97
N ASN A 49 6.07 -4.08 -3.03
CA ASN A 49 5.35 -5.32 -2.95
C ASN A 49 5.48 -5.93 -1.57
N GLY A 50 4.47 -6.71 -1.20
CA GLY A 50 4.47 -7.43 0.03
C GLY A 50 3.27 -8.35 0.14
N LYS A 51 3.00 -8.81 1.35
CA LYS A 51 1.93 -9.78 1.62
C LYS A 51 1.13 -9.37 2.85
N THR A 52 -0.13 -9.74 2.85
CA THR A 52 -1.00 -9.56 4.01
C THR A 52 -0.60 -10.50 5.15
N LEU A 53 -0.76 -10.03 6.38
CA LEU A 53 -0.54 -10.80 7.59
C LEU A 53 -1.88 -11.13 8.24
N ASP A 54 -1.94 -12.24 8.97
CA ASP A 54 -3.07 -12.53 9.83
C ASP A 54 -3.13 -11.57 11.03
N SER A 55 -4.32 -11.44 11.61
CA SER A 55 -4.58 -10.51 12.71
C SER A 55 -3.77 -10.84 13.98
N ASP A 56 -3.44 -12.11 14.23
CA ASP A 56 -2.71 -12.48 15.43
C ASP A 56 -1.23 -12.10 15.30
N THR A 57 -0.63 -12.27 14.12
CA THR A 57 0.71 -11.77 13.81
C THR A 57 0.78 -10.24 13.91
N CYS A 58 -0.27 -9.52 13.47
CA CYS A 58 -0.37 -8.07 13.61
C CYS A 58 -0.35 -7.58 15.07
N LYS A 59 -1.15 -8.22 15.93
CA LYS A 59 -1.36 -7.82 17.33
C LYS A 59 -0.09 -7.91 18.17
N VAL A 60 0.93 -8.65 17.71
CA VAL A 60 2.25 -8.65 18.35
C VAL A 60 2.88 -7.25 18.32
N TRP A 61 2.59 -6.45 17.29
CA TRP A 61 3.19 -5.14 17.05
C TRP A 61 2.28 -3.96 17.39
N LEU A 62 0.98 -4.20 17.56
CA LEU A 62 -0.04 -3.17 17.78
C LEU A 62 -0.81 -3.47 19.06
N SER A 63 -0.89 -2.49 19.96
CA SER A 63 -1.60 -2.63 21.25
C SER A 63 -3.12 -2.79 21.07
N GLU A 64 -3.67 -2.21 20.00
CA GLU A 64 -5.06 -2.32 19.60
C GLU A 64 -5.10 -2.37 18.06
N MET A 65 -5.93 -3.26 17.52
CA MET A 65 -6.18 -3.39 16.09
C MET A 65 -7.69 -3.60 15.92
N HIS A 66 -8.31 -2.86 15.02
CA HIS A 66 -9.74 -2.97 14.76
C HIS A 66 -10.05 -4.00 13.68
N ASP A 67 -11.28 -4.52 13.67
CA ASP A 67 -11.73 -5.55 12.71
C ASP A 67 -11.74 -5.07 11.25
N TYR A 68 -11.67 -3.75 11.01
CA TYR A 68 -11.61 -3.16 9.67
C TYR A 68 -10.17 -2.88 9.19
N GLU A 69 -9.16 -3.29 9.97
CA GLU A 69 -7.76 -3.11 9.67
C GLU A 69 -7.13 -4.45 9.28
N PHE A 70 -6.04 -4.37 8.52
CA PHE A 70 -5.19 -5.51 8.19
C PHE A 70 -3.75 -5.03 8.18
N CYS A 71 -2.80 -5.93 8.42
CA CYS A 71 -1.39 -5.61 8.23
C CYS A 71 -0.86 -6.21 6.95
N PHE A 72 0.28 -5.66 6.59
CA PHE A 72 1.03 -6.02 5.43
C PHE A 72 2.51 -5.97 5.78
N GLU A 73 3.26 -6.94 5.26
CA GLU A 73 4.71 -7.00 5.38
C GLU A 73 5.36 -6.77 4.02
N SER A 74 6.32 -5.86 3.96
CA SER A 74 7.16 -5.62 2.77
C SER A 74 8.03 -6.85 2.48
N LEU A 75 8.00 -7.33 1.23
CA LEU A 75 8.86 -8.44 0.79
C LEU A 75 10.30 -7.99 0.48
N GLU A 76 10.51 -6.69 0.27
CA GLU A 76 11.85 -6.11 0.06
C GLU A 76 12.54 -5.89 1.42
N LYS A 77 13.69 -6.55 1.62
CA LYS A 77 14.47 -6.46 2.87
C LYS A 77 15.33 -5.21 3.01
N ASP A 78 15.69 -4.54 1.91
CA ASP A 78 16.45 -3.28 1.91
C ASP A 78 16.28 -2.56 0.57
N GLY A 79 16.01 -1.26 0.59
CA GLY A 79 16.04 -0.39 -0.59
C GLY A 79 14.71 -0.32 -1.36
N LEU A 80 14.18 0.90 -1.53
CA LEU A 80 13.05 1.16 -2.41
C LEU A 80 13.52 1.08 -3.85
N THR A 81 12.85 0.26 -4.66
CA THR A 81 13.09 0.23 -6.09
C THR A 81 12.45 1.47 -6.73
N ILE A 82 13.27 2.42 -7.18
CA ILE A 82 12.81 3.58 -7.97
C ILE A 82 12.78 3.13 -9.43
N ASP A 83 11.59 3.01 -10.01
CA ASP A 83 11.45 2.85 -11.45
C ASP A 83 11.88 4.17 -12.12
N LYS A 84 12.91 4.10 -12.97
CA LYS A 84 13.52 5.24 -13.68
C LYS A 84 12.95 5.41 -15.07
#